data_AF-A0A1I7DZV7-F1
#
_entry.id   AF-A0A1I7DZV7-F1
#
_cell.length_a   1.000
_cell.length_b   1.000
_cell.length_c   1.000
_cell.angle_alpha   90.00
_cell.angle_beta   90.00
_cell.angle_gamma   90.00
#
_symmetry.space_group_name_H-M   'P 1'
#
loop_
_entity.id
_entity.type
_entity.pdbx_description
1 polymer ?
#
loop_
_entity_poly.entity_id
_entity_poly.type
_entity_poly.pdbx_seq_one_letter_code
_entity_poly.pdbx_strand_id
1 'polypeptide(L)'
;MIRSKAGFAMVELLVALAILLVISAGISGTLSFGKRVWQRTETISQNSNEVSQLQTLRSYISRAQNINVSGSRGGEPTQFFVGEANSLSFLSYTKAEQGFIAPFILEIKASESTERVTIKMSSLDEKASHLPINLLSDVESVKFRYAKRELKKTVSIGDNFSWFSEWKGQNQLPDLVELSIVSTDAQSEPHLRLLIRPVLR
;
A
#
# COMPACT_ATOMS: atom_id res chain seq x y z
N MET A 1 55.63 -60.00 -23.95
CA MET A 1 54.35 -60.20 -23.23
C MET A 1 53.74 -58.83 -22.93
N ILE A 2 52.78 -58.36 -23.74
CA ILE A 2 52.02 -57.12 -23.44
C ILE A 2 50.64 -57.58 -23.01
N ARG A 3 50.44 -57.67 -21.69
CA ARG A 3 49.20 -58.14 -21.07
C ARG A 3 48.22 -56.96 -20.95
N SER A 4 46.96 -57.26 -21.20
CA SER A 4 45.81 -56.35 -21.37
C SER A 4 45.71 -55.20 -20.35
N LYS A 5 46.14 -53.99 -20.73
CA LYS A 5 45.80 -52.73 -20.03
C LYS A 5 44.47 -52.10 -20.50
N ALA A 6 43.90 -52.58 -21.61
CA ALA A 6 42.70 -51.99 -22.21
C ALA A 6 41.40 -52.24 -21.43
N GLY A 7 41.28 -53.37 -20.72
CA GLY A 7 40.06 -53.71 -19.96
C GLY A 7 39.82 -52.86 -18.72
N PHE A 8 40.91 -52.40 -18.06
CA PHE A 8 40.82 -51.55 -16.86
C PHE A 8 40.36 -50.14 -17.22
N ALA A 9 40.86 -49.59 -18.34
CA ALA A 9 40.49 -48.26 -18.83
C ALA A 9 39.02 -48.15 -19.25
N MET A 10 38.42 -49.23 -19.77
CA MET A 10 37.02 -49.19 -20.20
C MET A 10 36.03 -49.17 -19.02
N VAL A 11 36.32 -49.95 -17.98
CA VAL A 11 35.53 -49.93 -16.72
C VAL A 11 35.69 -48.60 -16.01
N GLU A 12 36.91 -48.03 -16.00
CA GLU A 12 37.18 -46.72 -15.41
C GLU A 12 36.41 -45.59 -16.10
N LEU A 13 36.28 -45.63 -17.43
CA LEU A 13 35.49 -44.66 -18.19
C LEU A 13 33.98 -44.81 -17.94
N LEU A 14 33.48 -46.04 -17.78
CA LEU A 14 32.09 -46.31 -17.40
C LEU A 14 31.76 -45.81 -15.99
N VAL A 15 32.66 -46.04 -15.03
CA VAL A 15 32.52 -45.57 -13.65
C VAL A 15 32.58 -44.05 -13.60
N ALA A 16 33.51 -43.42 -14.32
CA ALA A 16 33.59 -41.96 -14.42
C ALA A 16 32.31 -41.36 -15.02
N LEU A 17 31.73 -41.98 -16.05
CA LEU A 17 30.47 -41.54 -16.65
C LEU A 17 29.29 -41.70 -15.69
N ALA A 18 29.22 -42.81 -14.94
CA ALA A 18 28.18 -43.04 -13.95
C ALA A 18 28.24 -41.99 -12.82
N ILE A 19 29.44 -41.69 -12.33
CA ILE A 19 29.67 -40.65 -11.33
C ILE A 19 29.26 -39.27 -11.89
N LEU A 20 29.64 -38.97 -13.14
CA LEU A 20 29.26 -37.72 -13.80
C LEU A 20 27.75 -37.56 -13.88
N LEU A 21 27.01 -38.60 -14.27
CA LEU A 21 25.55 -38.58 -14.36
C LEU A 21 24.89 -38.35 -13.00
N VAL A 22 25.39 -38.98 -11.93
CA VAL A 22 24.90 -38.78 -10.57
C VAL A 22 25.15 -37.34 -10.11
N ILE A 23 26.34 -36.79 -10.37
CA ILE A 23 26.68 -35.40 -10.04
C ILE A 23 25.79 -34.42 -10.82
N SER A 24 25.61 -34.62 -12.13
CA SER A 24 24.75 -33.78 -12.98
C SER A 24 23.28 -33.82 -12.54
N ALA A 25 22.77 -34.98 -12.14
CA ALA A 25 21.42 -35.12 -11.59
C ALA A 25 21.28 -34.37 -10.26
N GLY A 26 22.29 -34.45 -9.38
CA GLY A 26 22.34 -33.72 -8.11
C GLY A 26 22.34 -32.19 -8.29
N ILE A 27 23.10 -31.67 -9.27
CA ILE A 27 23.15 -30.24 -9.61
C ILE A 27 21.81 -29.77 -10.17
N SER A 28 21.16 -30.58 -11.01
CA SER A 28 19.84 -30.26 -11.58
C SER A 28 18.75 -30.21 -10.50
N GLY A 29 18.83 -31.10 -9.50
CA GLY A 29 17.95 -31.10 -8.34
C GLY A 29 18.10 -29.87 -7.45
N THR A 30 19.33 -29.47 -7.14
CA THR A 30 19.61 -28.27 -6.31
C THR A 30 19.20 -26.97 -7.01
N LEU A 31 19.40 -26.86 -8.32
CA LEU A 31 18.97 -25.70 -9.09
C LEU A 31 17.44 -25.56 -9.14
N SER A 32 16.73 -26.69 -9.23
CA SER A 32 15.27 -26.72 -9.22
C SER A 32 14.69 -26.35 -7.85
N PHE A 33 15.36 -26.76 -6.76
CA PHE A 33 14.98 -26.40 -5.40
C PHE A 33 15.24 -24.92 -5.09
N GLY A 34 16.38 -24.38 -5.53
CA GLY A 34 16.70 -22.96 -5.42
C GLY A 34 15.66 -22.06 -6.09
N LYS A 35 15.19 -22.43 -7.30
CA LYS A 35 14.11 -21.71 -7.99
C LYS A 35 12.80 -21.70 -7.18
N ARG A 36 12.42 -22.85 -6.59
CA ARG A 36 11.19 -22.96 -5.81
C ARG A 36 11.25 -22.18 -4.49
N VAL A 37 12.42 -22.16 -3.83
CA VAL A 37 12.64 -21.35 -2.62
C VAL A 37 12.62 -19.86 -2.96
N TRP A 38 13.28 -19.45 -4.05
CA TRP A 38 13.26 -18.07 -4.53
C TRP A 38 11.85 -17.58 -4.85
N GLN A 39 11.06 -18.40 -5.55
CA GLN A 39 9.66 -18.10 -5.86
C GLN A 39 8.81 -17.92 -4.59
N ARG A 40 9.03 -18.75 -3.56
CA ARG A 40 8.32 -18.61 -2.28
C ARG A 40 8.74 -17.36 -1.50
N THR A 41 10.01 -16.97 -1.55
CA THR A 41 10.50 -15.76 -0.91
C THR A 41 9.94 -14.50 -1.58
N GLU A 42 9.81 -14.49 -2.90
CA GLU A 42 9.23 -13.38 -3.65
C GLU A 42 7.76 -13.13 -3.25
N THR A 43 6.95 -14.18 -3.19
CA THR A 43 5.52 -14.07 -2.80
C THR A 43 5.35 -13.58 -1.35
N ILE A 44 6.23 -14.00 -0.43
CA ILE A 44 6.20 -13.52 0.96
C ILE A 44 6.60 -12.04 1.05
N SER A 45 7.59 -11.61 0.26
CA SER A 45 8.05 -10.22 0.19
C SER A 45 6.96 -9.29 -0.36
N GLN A 46 6.26 -9.73 -1.40
CA GLN A 46 5.17 -8.97 -2.03
C GLN A 46 3.99 -8.76 -1.07
N ASN A 47 3.51 -9.81 -0.41
CA ASN A 47 2.41 -9.69 0.56
C ASN A 47 2.81 -8.82 1.77
N SER A 48 4.07 -8.88 2.21
CA SER A 48 4.58 -8.02 3.28
C SER A 48 4.61 -6.55 2.88
N ASN A 49 4.85 -6.24 1.61
CA ASN A 49 4.84 -4.86 1.11
C ASN A 49 3.43 -4.28 1.05
N GLU A 50 2.44 -5.05 0.56
CA GLU A 50 1.04 -4.60 0.48
C GLU A 50 0.50 -4.23 1.87
N VAL A 51 0.70 -5.10 2.86
CA VAL A 51 0.28 -4.83 4.25
C VAL A 51 0.94 -3.57 4.81
N SER A 52 2.23 -3.36 4.52
CA SER A 52 2.97 -2.16 4.95
C SER A 52 2.44 -0.88 4.27
N GLN A 53 2.10 -0.95 2.98
CA GLN A 53 1.52 0.16 2.22
C GLN A 53 0.14 0.54 2.77
N LEU A 54 -0.72 -0.43 3.07
CA LEU A 54 -2.04 -0.20 3.67
C LEU A 54 -1.94 0.39 5.08
N GLN A 55 -0.98 -0.08 5.90
CA GLN A 55 -0.70 0.51 7.20
C GLN A 55 -0.21 1.96 7.08
N THR A 56 0.62 2.24 6.08
CA THR A 56 1.11 3.60 5.79
C THR A 56 -0.05 4.53 5.43
N LEU A 57 -0.95 4.09 4.55
CA LEU A 57 -2.16 4.83 4.18
C LEU A 57 -3.07 5.11 5.39
N ARG A 58 -3.30 4.07 6.20
CA ARG A 58 -4.05 4.19 7.45
C ARG A 58 -3.41 5.22 8.38
N SER A 59 -2.07 5.20 8.50
CA SER A 59 -1.34 6.15 9.34
C SER A 59 -1.51 7.59 8.85
N TYR A 60 -1.48 7.85 7.54
CA TYR A 60 -1.69 9.19 6.99
C TYR A 60 -3.11 9.69 7.24
N ILE A 61 -4.13 8.90 6.89
CA ILE A 61 -5.54 9.29 7.06
C ILE A 61 -5.87 9.51 8.55
N SER A 62 -5.31 8.69 9.45
CA SER A 62 -5.53 8.85 10.89
C SER A 62 -4.97 10.17 11.46
N ARG A 63 -3.99 10.77 10.79
CA ARG A 63 -3.34 12.03 11.17
C ARG A 63 -3.98 13.26 10.55
N ALA A 64 -5.02 13.10 9.74
CA ALA A 64 -5.72 14.21 9.12
C ALA A 64 -6.15 15.23 10.18
N GLN A 65 -5.76 16.48 9.97
CA GLN A 65 -6.10 17.60 10.83
C GLN A 65 -7.17 18.45 10.16
N ASN A 66 -8.11 18.94 10.96
CA ASN A 66 -9.06 19.95 10.53
C ASN A 66 -8.75 21.24 11.27
N ILE A 67 -7.85 22.02 10.68
CA ILE A 67 -7.43 23.30 11.23
C ILE A 67 -8.22 24.36 10.50
N ASN A 68 -9.08 25.07 11.21
CA ASN A 68 -9.62 26.31 10.70
C ASN A 68 -8.51 27.35 10.78
N VAL A 69 -7.72 27.50 9.71
CA VAL A 69 -6.84 28.66 9.58
C VAL A 69 -7.76 29.83 9.27
N SER A 70 -8.14 30.59 10.31
CA SER A 70 -8.73 31.91 10.11
C SER A 70 -7.75 32.71 9.28
N GLY A 71 -8.07 32.91 8.01
CA GLY A 71 -7.24 33.68 7.10
C GLY A 71 -6.92 35.02 7.75
N SER A 72 -5.63 35.28 7.95
CA SER A 72 -5.17 36.64 8.23
C SER A 72 -5.70 37.51 7.08
N ARG A 73 -6.63 38.42 7.41
CA ARG A 73 -7.41 39.30 6.51
C ARG A 73 -8.54 38.63 5.72
N GLY A 74 -9.67 38.38 6.39
CA GLY A 74 -11.02 38.46 5.78
C GLY A 74 -11.34 37.47 4.65
N GLY A 75 -10.54 36.42 4.46
CA GLY A 75 -10.81 35.35 3.51
C GLY A 75 -11.69 34.26 4.12
N GLU A 76 -12.56 33.68 3.29
CA GLU A 76 -13.35 32.47 3.59
C GLU A 76 -12.49 31.40 4.27
N PRO A 77 -13.02 30.64 5.25
CA PRO A 77 -12.28 29.56 5.89
C PRO A 77 -11.84 28.54 4.83
N THR A 78 -10.53 28.43 4.60
CA THR A 78 -9.98 27.43 3.70
C THR A 78 -10.28 26.05 4.28
N GLN A 79 -11.04 25.24 3.55
CA GLN A 79 -11.37 23.87 3.96
C GLN A 79 -10.16 22.98 3.71
N PHE A 80 -9.64 22.41 4.78
CA PHE A 80 -8.43 21.58 4.73
C PHE A 80 -8.72 20.09 4.76
N PHE A 81 -9.99 19.67 4.71
CA PHE A 81 -10.36 18.28 4.46
C PHE A 81 -11.43 18.25 3.36
N VAL A 82 -11.09 17.62 2.24
CA VAL A 82 -11.97 17.47 1.08
C VAL A 82 -11.96 16.01 0.68
N GLY A 83 -13.12 15.38 0.79
CA GLY A 83 -13.32 13.98 0.42
C GLY A 83 -14.23 13.84 -0.79
N GLU A 84 -13.79 13.12 -1.80
CA GLU A 84 -14.57 12.66 -2.95
C GLU A 84 -14.54 11.14 -3.04
N ALA A 85 -15.38 10.56 -3.90
CA ALA A 85 -15.45 9.10 -4.03
C ALA A 85 -14.11 8.46 -4.45
N ASN A 86 -13.25 9.16 -5.18
CA ASN A 86 -11.97 8.65 -5.71
C ASN A 86 -10.74 9.45 -5.24
N SER A 87 -10.94 10.51 -4.46
CA SER A 87 -9.85 11.36 -4.01
C SER A 87 -10.08 11.85 -2.58
N LEU A 88 -8.99 12.01 -1.86
CA LEU A 88 -9.01 12.48 -0.49
C LEU A 88 -7.85 13.45 -0.30
N SER A 89 -8.16 14.68 0.04
CA SER A 89 -7.17 15.73 0.30
C SER A 89 -7.32 16.23 1.72
N PHE A 90 -6.22 16.25 2.48
CA PHE A 90 -6.25 16.80 3.82
C PHE A 90 -4.92 17.40 4.29
N LEU A 91 -5.02 18.32 5.25
CA LEU A 91 -3.86 18.84 5.95
C LEU A 91 -3.34 17.85 7.00
N SER A 92 -2.03 17.69 7.07
CA SER A 92 -1.35 16.87 8.06
C SER A 92 -0.05 17.54 8.49
N TYR A 93 0.54 17.02 9.58
CA TYR A 93 1.80 17.47 10.14
C TYR A 93 2.84 16.35 10.11
N THR A 94 4.04 16.69 9.65
CA THR A 94 5.19 15.78 9.67
C THR A 94 6.36 16.51 10.28
N LYS A 95 7.25 15.74 10.90
CA LYS A 95 8.49 16.27 11.41
C LYS A 95 9.39 16.54 10.21
N ALA A 96 9.64 17.80 9.91
CA ALA A 96 10.62 18.20 8.92
C ALA A 96 12.03 17.76 9.35
N GLU A 97 12.96 17.63 8.41
CA GLU A 97 14.33 17.18 8.67
C GLU A 97 15.05 18.04 9.73
N GLN A 98 14.64 19.29 9.87
CA GLN A 98 15.19 20.26 10.84
C GLN A 98 14.49 20.22 12.21
N GLY A 99 13.60 19.26 12.44
CA GLY A 99 12.89 19.08 13.71
C GLY A 99 11.63 19.94 13.90
N PHE A 100 11.36 20.88 13.00
CA PHE A 100 10.12 21.65 12.98
C PHE A 100 8.93 20.82 12.49
N ILE A 101 7.75 21.07 13.05
CA ILE A 101 6.49 20.50 12.56
C ILE A 101 5.96 21.42 11.47
N ALA A 102 6.06 20.99 10.20
CA ALA A 102 5.58 21.77 9.07
C ALA A 102 4.22 21.24 8.58
N PRO A 103 3.24 22.13 8.29
CA PRO A 103 1.99 21.75 7.67
C PRO A 103 2.22 21.32 6.22
N PHE A 104 1.63 20.19 5.82
CA PHE A 104 1.61 19.74 4.43
C PHE A 104 0.21 19.28 4.04
N ILE A 105 -0.13 19.45 2.77
CA ILE A 105 -1.34 18.91 2.17
C ILE A 105 -0.98 17.55 1.57
N LEU A 106 -1.73 16.53 1.98
CA LEU A 106 -1.65 15.19 1.44
C LEU A 106 -2.86 14.95 0.55
N GLU A 107 -2.59 14.62 -0.70
CA GLU A 107 -3.60 14.29 -1.70
C GLU A 107 -3.45 12.83 -2.09
N ILE A 108 -4.48 12.03 -1.81
CA ILE A 108 -4.59 10.63 -2.22
C ILE A 108 -5.54 10.58 -3.40
N LYS A 109 -5.09 10.05 -4.52
CA LYS A 109 -5.92 9.86 -5.71
C LYS A 109 -5.88 8.43 -6.18
N ALA A 110 -7.08 7.87 -6.36
CA ALA A 110 -7.30 6.66 -7.12
C ALA A 110 -7.34 7.01 -8.61
N SER A 111 -6.47 6.40 -9.40
CA SER A 111 -6.50 6.51 -10.86
C SER A 111 -7.14 5.27 -11.44
N GLU A 112 -8.37 5.41 -11.95
CA GLU A 112 -9.07 4.33 -12.66
C GLU A 112 -8.36 3.95 -13.96
N SER A 113 -7.66 4.89 -14.62
CA SER A 113 -6.98 4.63 -15.89
C SER A 113 -5.63 3.91 -15.74
N THR A 114 -5.01 3.98 -14.57
CA THR A 114 -3.68 3.39 -14.33
C THR A 114 -3.67 2.32 -13.25
N GLU A 115 -4.86 1.94 -12.74
CA GLU A 115 -5.03 0.91 -11.70
C GLU A 115 -4.13 1.13 -10.48
N ARG A 116 -3.96 2.40 -10.08
CA ARG A 116 -2.99 2.82 -9.07
C ARG A 116 -3.56 3.82 -8.09
N VAL A 117 -3.07 3.74 -6.86
CA VAL A 117 -3.27 4.78 -5.84
C VAL A 117 -2.00 5.60 -5.72
N THR A 118 -2.13 6.90 -5.93
CA THR A 118 -1.02 7.85 -5.80
C THR A 118 -1.19 8.68 -4.53
N ILE A 119 -0.08 8.93 -3.86
CA ILE A 119 0.02 9.94 -2.81
C ILE A 119 0.88 11.08 -3.34
N LYS A 120 0.34 12.29 -3.25
CA LYS A 120 1.07 13.52 -3.50
C LYS A 120 1.15 14.31 -2.20
N MET A 121 2.34 14.79 -1.87
CA MET A 121 2.60 15.63 -0.72
C MET A 121 3.08 17.00 -1.20
N SER A 122 2.43 18.07 -0.75
CA SER A 122 2.80 19.45 -1.05
C SER A 122 2.88 20.26 0.23
N SER A 123 3.92 21.09 0.35
CA SER A 123 4.02 22.04 1.46
C SER A 123 2.88 23.07 1.40
N LEU A 124 2.38 23.50 2.56
CA LEU A 124 1.36 24.56 2.62
C LEU A 124 1.95 25.93 2.25
N ASP A 125 3.18 26.20 2.69
CA ASP A 125 3.85 27.50 2.54
C ASP A 125 4.80 27.56 1.35
N GLU A 126 5.39 26.42 0.96
CA GLU A 126 6.30 26.35 -0.18
C GLU A 126 5.63 25.75 -1.41
N LYS A 127 5.92 26.30 -2.60
CA LYS A 127 5.56 25.70 -3.89
C LYS A 127 6.28 24.37 -4.18
N ALA A 128 7.03 23.84 -3.21
CA ALA A 128 7.65 22.53 -3.30
C ALA A 128 6.56 21.45 -3.25
N SER A 129 6.22 20.92 -4.42
CA SER A 129 5.45 19.70 -4.56
C SER A 129 6.41 18.55 -4.75
N HIS A 130 6.29 17.51 -3.93
CA HIS A 130 6.98 16.25 -4.23
C HIS A 130 6.30 15.58 -5.42
N LEU A 131 7.08 14.78 -6.16
CA LEU A 131 6.54 13.93 -7.21
C LEU A 131 5.55 12.92 -6.59
N PRO A 132 4.44 12.61 -7.26
CA PRO A 132 3.50 11.61 -6.77
C PRO A 132 4.20 10.26 -6.59
N ILE A 133 4.01 9.64 -5.43
CA ILE A 133 4.51 8.30 -5.13
C ILE A 133 3.36 7.33 -5.36
N ASN A 134 3.60 6.27 -6.13
CA ASN A 134 2.66 5.16 -6.26
C ASN A 134 2.70 4.34 -4.97
N LEU A 135 1.58 4.29 -4.26
CA LEU A 135 1.49 3.56 -3.00
C LEU A 135 0.96 2.14 -3.21
N LEU A 136 -0.06 1.99 -4.06
CA LEU A 136 -0.65 0.70 -4.43
C LEU A 136 -0.66 0.57 -5.95
N SER A 137 -0.32 -0.62 -6.43
CA SER A 137 -0.40 -1.04 -7.83
C SER A 137 -1.36 -2.22 -7.93
N ASP A 138 -1.81 -2.53 -9.16
CA ASP A 138 -2.66 -3.71 -9.43
C ASP A 138 -4.02 -3.62 -8.71
N VAL A 139 -4.65 -2.45 -8.83
CA VAL A 139 -5.93 -2.13 -8.20
C VAL A 139 -6.96 -1.75 -9.25
N GLU A 140 -8.02 -2.54 -9.38
CA GLU A 140 -9.13 -2.32 -10.31
C GLU A 140 -9.89 -1.04 -9.95
N SER A 141 -10.23 -0.87 -8.67
CA SER A 141 -10.93 0.32 -8.21
C SER A 141 -10.65 0.64 -6.75
N VAL A 142 -10.66 1.93 -6.43
CA VAL A 142 -10.58 2.44 -5.07
C VAL A 142 -11.69 3.46 -4.85
N LYS A 143 -12.46 3.27 -3.77
CA LYS A 143 -13.55 4.16 -3.40
C LYS A 143 -13.47 4.58 -1.94
N PHE A 144 -13.72 5.85 -1.70
CA PHE A 144 -13.84 6.43 -0.37
C PHE A 144 -15.30 6.71 -0.03
N ARG A 145 -15.65 6.46 1.23
CA ARG A 145 -16.92 6.89 1.83
C ARG A 145 -16.66 7.46 3.22
N TYR A 146 -17.56 8.33 3.66
CA TYR A 146 -17.36 9.14 4.85
C TYR A 146 -18.55 8.96 5.78
N ALA A 147 -18.30 8.69 7.06
CA ALA A 147 -19.36 8.51 8.05
C ALA A 147 -19.44 9.70 8.99
N LYS A 148 -20.67 10.10 9.32
CA LYS A 148 -20.97 10.99 10.45
C LYS A 148 -21.78 10.25 11.48
N ARG A 149 -21.42 10.37 12.75
CA ARG A 149 -22.19 9.82 13.85
C ARG A 149 -23.45 10.65 14.05
N GLU A 150 -24.60 9.99 14.04
CA GLU A 150 -25.88 10.59 14.41
C GLU A 150 -25.99 10.64 15.94
N LEU A 151 -26.36 11.79 16.48
CA LEU A 151 -26.63 11.95 17.91
C LEU A 151 -28.15 11.80 18.16
N LYS A 152 -28.76 10.69 17.74
CA LYS A 152 -30.17 10.43 18.09
C LYS A 152 -30.24 9.82 19.50
N LYS A 153 -31.15 10.35 20.33
CA LYS A 153 -31.35 9.95 21.75
C LYS A 153 -31.82 8.52 21.95
N THR A 154 -32.28 7.85 20.89
CA THR A 154 -32.78 6.47 20.94
C THR A 154 -32.16 5.72 19.78
N VAL A 155 -31.02 5.06 20.02
CA VAL A 155 -30.32 4.30 18.97
C VAL A 155 -30.02 2.92 19.50
N SER A 156 -30.53 1.92 18.78
CA SER A 156 -30.10 0.53 18.91
C SER A 156 -28.61 0.42 18.61
N ILE A 157 -27.89 -0.33 19.44
CA ILE A 157 -26.44 -0.56 19.32
C ILE A 157 -26.14 -1.10 17.91
N GLY A 158 -25.60 -0.27 17.02
CA GLY A 158 -25.13 -0.69 15.69
C GLY A 158 -25.30 0.32 14.56
N ASP A 159 -26.35 1.14 14.57
CA ASP A 159 -26.82 1.84 13.36
C ASP A 159 -26.73 3.37 13.45
N ASN A 160 -25.64 3.87 14.04
CA ASN A 160 -25.53 5.28 14.40
C ASN A 160 -24.68 6.13 13.44
N PHE A 161 -24.47 5.67 12.21
CA PHE A 161 -23.65 6.36 11.22
C PHE A 161 -24.40 6.62 9.92
N SER A 162 -24.45 7.89 9.52
CA SER A 162 -24.86 8.30 8.18
C SER A 162 -23.65 8.29 7.26
N TRP A 163 -23.71 7.51 6.18
CA TRP A 163 -22.63 7.38 5.20
C TRP A 163 -22.84 8.27 3.98
N PHE A 164 -21.78 8.96 3.55
CA PHE A 164 -21.74 9.89 2.43
C PHE A 164 -20.67 9.46 1.42
N SER A 165 -20.90 9.70 0.13
CA SER A 165 -19.91 9.49 -0.94
C SER A 165 -18.97 10.68 -1.13
N GLU A 166 -19.30 11.82 -0.53
CA GLU A 166 -18.51 13.05 -0.57
C GLU A 166 -18.52 13.73 0.80
N TRP A 167 -17.44 14.44 1.09
CA TRP A 167 -17.26 15.22 2.30
C TRP A 167 -16.65 16.57 1.94
N LYS A 168 -17.53 17.50 1.57
CA LYS A 168 -17.22 18.88 1.17
C LYS A 168 -18.05 19.85 2.00
N GLY A 169 -17.55 21.05 2.23
CA GLY A 169 -18.37 22.08 2.90
C GLY A 169 -18.51 21.91 4.43
N GLN A 170 -17.89 20.89 5.03
CA GLN A 170 -18.05 20.59 6.45
C GLN A 170 -16.83 21.08 7.25
N ASN A 171 -17.08 21.83 8.31
CA ASN A 171 -16.05 22.31 9.25
C ASN A 171 -15.64 21.26 10.29
N GLN A 172 -15.98 19.99 10.06
CA GLN A 172 -15.65 18.86 10.93
C GLN A 172 -15.08 17.72 10.08
N LEU A 173 -14.14 16.96 10.65
CA LEU A 173 -13.69 15.70 10.04
C LEU A 173 -14.84 14.68 10.07
N PRO A 174 -14.88 13.76 9.11
CA PRO A 174 -15.74 12.60 9.22
C PRO A 174 -15.32 11.75 10.42
N ASP A 175 -16.29 11.12 11.09
CA ASP A 175 -16.03 10.21 12.20
C ASP A 175 -15.29 8.94 11.73
N LEU A 176 -15.60 8.48 10.50
CA LEU A 176 -14.94 7.37 9.85
C LEU A 176 -14.76 7.67 8.36
N VAL A 177 -13.66 7.17 7.81
CA VAL A 177 -13.39 7.06 6.39
C VAL A 177 -13.35 5.56 6.06
N GLU A 178 -14.23 5.11 5.18
CA GLU A 178 -14.18 3.77 4.58
C GLU A 178 -13.40 3.86 3.28
N LEU A 179 -12.37 3.03 3.15
CA LEU A 179 -11.62 2.79 1.94
C LEU A 179 -11.95 1.39 1.44
N SER A 180 -12.55 1.31 0.26
CA SER A 180 -12.83 0.06 -0.45
C SER A 180 -11.86 -0.10 -1.61
N ILE A 181 -11.15 -1.21 -1.66
CA ILE A 181 -10.16 -1.55 -2.69
C ILE A 181 -10.61 -2.85 -3.35
N VAL A 182 -10.63 -2.86 -4.67
CA VAL A 182 -10.79 -4.07 -5.49
C VAL A 182 -9.47 -4.32 -6.21
N SER A 183 -8.80 -5.42 -5.91
CA SER A 183 -7.50 -5.75 -6.50
C SER A 183 -7.67 -6.51 -7.82
N THR A 184 -6.81 -6.25 -8.81
CA THR A 184 -6.70 -7.06 -10.02
C THR A 184 -5.78 -8.27 -9.85
N ASP A 185 -5.03 -8.35 -8.74
CA ASP A 185 -4.18 -9.51 -8.44
C ASP A 185 -5.02 -10.70 -7.98
N ALA A 186 -4.85 -11.83 -8.66
CA ALA A 186 -5.52 -13.09 -8.34
C ALA A 186 -5.08 -13.70 -7.00
N GLN A 187 -3.95 -13.23 -6.43
CA GLN A 187 -3.43 -13.69 -5.14
C GLN A 187 -3.84 -12.82 -3.94
N SER A 188 -4.31 -11.59 -4.18
CA SER A 188 -4.77 -10.68 -3.12
C SER A 188 -6.25 -10.87 -2.79
N GLU A 189 -6.68 -10.44 -1.61
CA GLU A 189 -8.12 -10.46 -1.29
C GLU A 189 -8.88 -9.54 -2.28
N PRO A 190 -9.91 -10.05 -2.98
CA PRO A 190 -10.54 -9.33 -4.08
C PRO A 190 -11.28 -8.07 -3.62
N HIS A 191 -11.67 -8.01 -2.34
CA HIS A 191 -12.39 -6.88 -1.78
C HIS A 191 -11.88 -6.55 -0.37
N LEU A 192 -10.97 -5.58 -0.29
CA LEU A 192 -10.47 -5.08 0.99
C LEU A 192 -11.27 -3.85 1.42
N ARG A 193 -11.78 -3.87 2.66
CA ARG A 193 -12.45 -2.71 3.28
C ARG A 193 -11.72 -2.27 4.54
N LEU A 194 -11.29 -1.02 4.56
CA LEU A 194 -10.56 -0.41 5.67
C LEU A 194 -11.38 0.72 6.27
N LEU A 195 -11.72 0.60 7.55
CA LEU A 195 -12.35 1.65 8.33
C LEU A 195 -11.29 2.41 9.12
N ILE A 196 -11.16 3.70 8.84
CA ILE A 196 -10.14 4.57 9.42
C ILE A 196 -10.83 5.70 10.13
N ARG A 197 -10.51 5.90 11.41
CA ARG A 197 -10.98 7.06 12.17
C ARG A 197 -9.92 8.18 12.07
N PRO A 198 -10.23 9.32 11.46
CA PRO A 198 -9.41 10.52 11.59
C PRO A 198 -9.39 10.96 13.05
N VAL A 199 -8.21 11.15 13.62
CA VAL A 199 -8.08 11.60 15.01
C VAL A 199 -7.48 13.01 15.01
N LEU A 200 -8.26 13.97 15.51
CA LEU A 200 -7.72 15.27 15.92
C LEU A 200 -6.75 15.01 17.08
N ARG A 201 -5.48 15.38 16.89
CA ARG A 201 -4.46 15.27 17.93
C ARG A 201 -4.10 16.64 18.47
#